data_AF-D6Z5R7-F1
#
_entry.id   AF-D6Z5R7-F1
#
_cell.length_a   1.000
_cell.length_b   1.000
_cell.length_c   1.000
_cell.angle_alpha   90.00
_cell.angle_beta   90.00
_cell.angle_gamma   90.00
#
_symmetry.space_group_name_H-M   'P 1'
#
loop_
_entity.id
_entity.type
_entity.pdbx_description
1 polymer ?
#
loop_
_entity_poly.entity_id
_entity_poly.type
_entity_poly.pdbx_seq_one_letter_code
_entity_poly.pdbx_strand_id
1 'polypeptide(L)'
;MNPTAPIISKVWSFCTTLRDDGVSYGDYLEQLTYLIFLKMAKLEEVSGCSQLDQLTAEHLVTILQSEERQTLWDQCADYPTLLLRGQEIADSLSEPQKTALRLKNHLQHLEWHLARLYRIRCCIVHGSPVRFRLGLLTANLEYYLKQVILLVISTFKNNGHVEGLADFFERAAFACKQAMEELEASDSGPDNVRSAVFRDFVL
;
A
#
# COMPACT_ATOMS: atom_id res chain seq x y z
N MET A 1 22.39 -25.79 -9.10
CA MET A 1 22.42 -25.33 -7.68
C MET A 1 21.58 -24.06 -7.60
N ASN A 2 20.51 -24.07 -6.81
CA ASN A 2 19.46 -23.05 -6.84
C ASN A 2 19.93 -21.78 -6.09
N PRO A 3 20.26 -20.67 -6.77
CA PRO A 3 20.81 -19.45 -6.13
C PRO A 3 19.80 -18.72 -5.22
N THR A 4 18.56 -19.21 -5.14
CA THR A 4 17.44 -18.64 -4.37
C THR A 4 17.52 -18.93 -2.87
N ALA A 5 18.04 -20.09 -2.47
CA ALA A 5 18.08 -20.52 -1.06
C ALA A 5 18.84 -19.57 -0.10
N PRO A 6 20.05 -19.05 -0.45
CA PRO A 6 20.75 -18.11 0.43
C PRO A 6 20.04 -16.75 0.55
N ILE A 7 19.28 -16.34 -0.46
CA ILE A 7 18.53 -15.07 -0.43
C ILE A 7 17.26 -15.20 0.41
N ILE A 8 16.53 -16.31 0.29
CA ILE A 8 15.36 -16.62 1.12
C ILE A 8 15.74 -16.64 2.60
N SER A 9 16.89 -17.24 2.93
CA SER A 9 17.41 -17.26 4.30
C SER A 9 17.76 -15.86 4.83
N LYS A 10 18.31 -14.99 3.97
CA LYS A 10 18.60 -13.57 4.29
C LYS A 10 17.33 -12.73 4.47
N VAL A 11 16.31 -12.96 3.64
CA VAL A 11 15.01 -12.28 3.74
C VAL A 11 14.30 -12.70 5.03
N TRP A 12 14.35 -13.98 5.40
CA TRP A 12 13.84 -14.48 6.68
C TRP A 12 14.63 -13.97 7.90
N SER A 13 15.94 -13.72 7.77
CA SER A 13 16.73 -13.08 8.84
C SER A 13 16.34 -11.61 9.04
N PHE A 14 15.98 -10.90 7.96
CA PHE A 14 15.39 -9.57 8.08
C PHE A 14 13.97 -9.60 8.68
N CYS A 15 13.16 -10.62 8.34
CA CYS A 15 11.82 -10.79 8.92
C CYS A 15 11.85 -11.02 10.44
N THR A 16 12.85 -11.76 10.93
CA THR A 16 13.04 -11.97 12.38
C THR A 16 13.48 -10.68 13.07
N THR A 17 14.38 -9.91 12.46
CA THR A 17 14.84 -8.60 12.98
C THR A 17 13.69 -7.57 13.03
N LEU A 18 12.91 -7.43 11.95
CA LEU A 18 11.81 -6.45 11.85
C LEU A 18 10.59 -6.81 12.71
N ARG A 19 10.36 -8.12 12.94
CA ARG A 19 9.36 -8.61 13.89
C ARG A 19 9.75 -8.24 15.32
N ASP A 20 11.03 -8.37 15.65
CA ASP A 20 11.55 -8.05 16.97
C ASP A 20 11.57 -6.51 17.21
N ASP A 21 11.60 -5.70 16.13
CA ASP A 21 11.44 -4.24 16.14
C ASP A 21 9.96 -3.74 16.13
N GLY A 22 8.98 -4.65 16.17
CA GLY A 22 7.58 -4.30 16.47
C GLY A 22 6.71 -3.84 15.30
N VAL A 23 7.11 -4.12 14.05
CA VAL A 23 6.27 -3.91 12.85
C VAL A 23 5.09 -4.89 12.84
N SER A 24 3.89 -4.42 12.49
CA SER A 24 2.67 -5.24 12.45
C SER A 24 2.76 -6.33 11.37
N TYR A 25 2.28 -7.53 11.70
CA TYR A 25 2.38 -8.72 10.84
C TYR A 25 1.79 -8.52 9.44
N GLY A 26 0.81 -7.63 9.28
CA GLY A 26 0.19 -7.31 7.99
C GLY A 26 1.06 -6.42 7.08
N ASP A 27 1.74 -5.43 7.67
CA ASP A 27 2.40 -4.36 6.90
C ASP A 27 3.74 -4.82 6.31
N TYR A 28 4.49 -5.67 7.02
CA TYR A 28 5.68 -6.29 6.45
C TYR A 28 5.31 -7.40 5.46
N LEU A 29 4.20 -8.12 5.66
CA LEU A 29 3.73 -9.12 4.70
C LEU A 29 3.34 -8.46 3.39
N GLU A 30 2.71 -7.28 3.42
CA GLU A 30 2.37 -6.53 2.20
C GLU A 30 3.65 -6.12 1.43
N GLN A 31 4.66 -5.60 2.12
CA GLN A 31 5.96 -5.22 1.52
C GLN A 31 6.80 -6.43 1.06
N LEU A 32 6.80 -7.54 1.81
CA LEU A 32 7.45 -8.80 1.41
C LEU A 32 6.67 -9.49 0.28
N THR A 33 5.34 -9.36 0.24
CA THR A 33 4.53 -9.86 -0.86
C THR A 33 4.93 -9.14 -2.13
N TYR A 34 5.06 -7.81 -2.10
CA TYR A 34 5.59 -7.03 -3.22
C TYR A 34 6.95 -7.53 -3.68
N LEU A 35 7.93 -7.66 -2.77
CA LEU A 35 9.31 -8.07 -3.11
C LEU A 35 9.43 -9.55 -3.57
N ILE A 36 8.57 -10.45 -3.09
CA ILE A 36 8.57 -11.87 -3.49
C ILE A 36 7.78 -12.07 -4.80
N PHE A 37 6.62 -11.42 -4.96
CA PHE A 37 5.83 -11.42 -6.19
C PHE A 37 6.68 -10.93 -7.39
N LEU A 38 7.47 -9.89 -7.13
CA LEU A 38 8.42 -9.30 -8.07
C LEU A 38 9.60 -10.18 -8.49
N LYS A 39 10.05 -11.08 -7.61
CA LYS A 39 11.16 -11.98 -7.89
C LYS A 39 10.71 -13.30 -8.50
N MET A 40 9.49 -13.74 -8.22
CA MET A 40 8.96 -15.00 -8.73
C MET A 40 8.33 -14.86 -10.11
N ALA A 41 7.65 -13.74 -10.39
CA ALA A 41 7.39 -13.31 -11.77
C ALA A 41 8.74 -13.06 -12.44
N LYS A 42 9.16 -13.97 -13.33
CA LYS A 42 10.43 -13.82 -14.04
C LYS A 42 10.41 -12.53 -14.87
N LEU A 43 11.25 -11.58 -14.44
CA LEU A 43 11.44 -10.19 -14.87
C LEU A 43 11.86 -9.98 -16.34
N GLU A 44 11.40 -10.76 -17.30
CA GLU A 44 11.80 -10.55 -18.72
C GLU A 44 10.69 -10.72 -19.76
N GLU A 45 9.65 -11.54 -19.55
CA GLU A 45 8.65 -11.81 -20.60
C GLU A 45 7.32 -11.07 -20.43
N VAL A 46 6.95 -10.68 -19.20
CA VAL A 46 5.58 -10.19 -18.90
C VAL A 46 5.54 -8.71 -18.46
N SER A 47 6.56 -8.22 -17.75
CA SER A 47 6.54 -6.86 -17.16
C SER A 47 7.24 -5.79 -18.01
N GLY A 48 7.98 -6.18 -19.07
CA GLY A 48 8.80 -5.26 -19.88
C GLY A 48 9.95 -4.56 -19.13
N CYS A 49 10.15 -4.86 -17.84
CA CYS A 49 11.17 -4.25 -16.99
C CYS A 49 12.29 -5.27 -16.73
N SER A 50 13.54 -4.87 -16.95
CA SER A 50 14.71 -5.76 -16.78
C SER A 50 15.25 -5.80 -15.35
N GLN A 51 14.80 -4.90 -14.47
CA GLN A 51 15.28 -4.76 -13.09
C GLN A 51 14.14 -4.50 -12.08
N LEU A 52 14.33 -4.94 -10.83
CA LEU A 52 13.35 -4.86 -9.73
C LEU A 52 12.96 -3.42 -9.33
N ASP A 53 13.88 -2.49 -9.46
CA ASP A 53 13.73 -1.08 -9.13
C ASP A 53 12.95 -0.28 -10.18
N GLN A 54 12.74 -0.85 -11.37
CA GLN A 54 11.97 -0.23 -12.47
C GLN A 54 10.47 -0.55 -12.40
N LEU A 55 10.08 -1.46 -11.50
CA LEU A 55 8.73 -1.97 -11.48
C LEU A 55 7.82 -1.11 -10.60
N THR A 56 6.91 -0.39 -11.26
CA THR A 56 5.95 0.51 -10.62
C THR A 56 4.72 -0.24 -10.14
N ALA A 57 3.99 0.35 -9.19
CA ALA A 57 2.69 -0.17 -8.76
C ALA A 57 1.69 -0.31 -9.94
N GLU A 58 1.82 0.54 -10.96
CA GLU A 58 1.02 0.51 -12.18
C GLU A 58 1.24 -0.76 -13.00
N HIS A 59 2.50 -1.19 -13.16
CA HIS A 59 2.80 -2.47 -13.80
C HIS A 59 2.20 -3.64 -13.01
N LEU A 60 2.22 -3.60 -11.67
CA LEU A 60 1.65 -4.66 -10.85
C LEU A 60 0.14 -4.76 -10.97
N VAL A 61 -0.57 -3.64 -10.94
CA VAL A 61 -2.03 -3.65 -11.13
C VAL A 61 -2.39 -4.18 -12.51
N THR A 62 -1.64 -3.78 -13.54
CA THR A 62 -1.82 -4.30 -14.90
C THR A 62 -1.65 -5.81 -14.95
N ILE A 63 -0.60 -6.34 -14.32
CA ILE A 63 -0.35 -7.79 -14.24
C ILE A 63 -1.47 -8.51 -13.47
N LEU A 64 -1.91 -7.98 -12.33
CA LEU A 64 -2.96 -8.59 -11.50
C LEU A 64 -4.33 -8.64 -12.19
N GLN A 65 -4.56 -7.74 -13.13
CA GLN A 65 -5.80 -7.66 -13.94
C GLN A 65 -5.71 -8.44 -15.26
N SER A 66 -4.52 -8.90 -15.67
CA SER A 66 -4.27 -9.66 -16.90
C SER A 66 -4.54 -11.17 -16.75
N GLU A 67 -4.42 -11.94 -17.83
CA GLU A 67 -4.41 -13.41 -17.78
C GLU A 67 -3.13 -13.98 -17.13
N GLU A 68 -2.03 -13.21 -17.10
CA GLU A 68 -0.71 -13.64 -16.59
C GLU A 68 -0.70 -13.85 -15.08
N ARG A 69 -1.71 -13.31 -14.37
CA ARG A 69 -1.92 -13.51 -12.94
C ARG A 69 -1.97 -14.99 -12.53
N GLN A 70 -2.46 -15.88 -13.39
CA GLN A 70 -2.53 -17.32 -13.09
C GLN A 70 -1.14 -17.95 -12.99
N THR A 71 -0.29 -17.64 -13.96
CA THR A 71 1.12 -18.04 -13.95
C THR A 71 1.83 -17.58 -12.67
N LEU A 72 1.48 -16.38 -12.19
CA LEU A 72 1.98 -15.83 -10.94
C LEU A 72 1.51 -16.60 -9.71
N TRP A 73 0.23 -16.96 -9.63
CA TRP A 73 -0.29 -17.76 -8.54
C TRP A 73 0.30 -19.17 -8.50
N ASP A 74 0.47 -19.80 -9.66
CA ASP A 74 1.07 -21.13 -9.78
C ASP A 74 2.52 -21.14 -9.27
N GLN A 75 3.28 -20.07 -9.58
CA GLN A 75 4.63 -19.87 -9.05
C GLN A 75 4.66 -19.59 -7.55
N CYS A 76 3.56 -19.07 -7.00
CA CYS A 76 3.39 -18.78 -5.58
C CYS A 76 2.79 -19.93 -4.76
N ALA A 77 2.55 -21.11 -5.37
CA ALA A 77 1.87 -22.23 -4.72
C ALA A 77 2.57 -22.70 -3.42
N ASP A 78 3.89 -22.67 -3.38
CA ASP A 78 4.69 -23.05 -2.19
C ASP A 78 4.67 -22.00 -1.06
N TYR A 79 4.02 -20.85 -1.28
CA TYR A 79 3.95 -19.73 -0.34
C TYR A 79 2.47 -19.35 -0.05
N PRO A 80 1.76 -20.12 0.80
CA PRO A 80 0.31 -19.99 0.96
C PRO A 80 -0.15 -18.60 1.43
N THR A 81 0.62 -17.95 2.31
CA THR A 81 0.29 -16.60 2.80
C THR A 81 0.44 -15.54 1.71
N LEU A 82 1.49 -15.67 0.89
CA LEU A 82 1.73 -14.79 -0.25
C LEU A 82 0.59 -14.93 -1.27
N LEU A 83 0.25 -16.17 -1.59
CA LEU A 83 -0.84 -16.50 -2.51
C LEU A 83 -2.16 -15.89 -2.03
N LEU A 84 -2.52 -16.12 -0.76
CA LEU A 84 -3.73 -15.57 -0.15
C LEU A 84 -3.77 -14.04 -0.24
N ARG A 85 -2.70 -13.35 0.19
CA ARG A 85 -2.65 -11.88 0.16
C ARG A 85 -2.65 -11.32 -1.24
N GLY A 86 -1.94 -11.96 -2.18
CA GLY A 86 -1.96 -11.58 -3.58
C GLY A 86 -3.35 -11.72 -4.20
N GLN A 87 -4.07 -12.81 -3.88
CA GLN A 87 -5.44 -13.03 -4.34
C GLN A 87 -6.43 -12.03 -3.73
N GLU A 88 -6.32 -11.72 -2.43
CA GLU A 88 -7.14 -10.70 -1.77
C GLU A 88 -6.93 -9.31 -2.39
N ILE A 89 -5.69 -8.95 -2.73
CA ILE A 89 -5.38 -7.69 -3.43
C ILE A 89 -5.96 -7.72 -4.84
N ALA A 90 -5.73 -8.79 -5.59
CA ALA A 90 -6.25 -8.94 -6.96
C ALA A 90 -7.78 -8.84 -7.01
N ASP A 91 -8.48 -9.51 -6.08
CA ASP A 91 -9.93 -9.45 -5.94
C ASP A 91 -10.39 -8.04 -5.57
N SER A 92 -9.70 -7.37 -4.64
CA SER A 92 -10.05 -6.01 -4.28
C SER A 92 -9.91 -5.00 -5.42
N LEU A 93 -9.06 -5.29 -6.40
CA LEU A 93 -8.78 -4.46 -7.57
C LEU A 93 -9.51 -4.96 -8.84
N SER A 94 -10.33 -6.01 -8.75
CA SER A 94 -10.99 -6.59 -9.92
C SER A 94 -12.23 -5.82 -10.34
N GLU A 95 -12.90 -5.16 -9.38
CA GLU A 95 -14.16 -4.45 -9.57
C GLU A 95 -14.12 -3.07 -8.87
N PRO A 96 -14.74 -2.03 -9.46
CA PRO A 96 -14.80 -0.70 -8.86
C PRO A 96 -15.38 -0.70 -7.44
N GLN A 97 -16.46 -1.44 -7.20
CA GLN A 97 -17.12 -1.48 -5.90
C GLN A 97 -16.26 -2.16 -4.83
N LYS A 98 -15.50 -3.20 -5.21
CA LYS A 98 -14.53 -3.85 -4.31
C LYS A 98 -13.37 -2.91 -3.98
N THR A 99 -12.91 -2.14 -4.97
CA THR A 99 -11.86 -1.14 -4.77
C THR A 99 -12.33 -0.04 -3.82
N ALA A 100 -13.54 0.50 -4.04
CA ALA A 100 -14.16 1.49 -3.16
C ALA A 100 -14.31 0.95 -1.72
N LEU A 101 -14.77 -0.29 -1.57
CA LEU A 101 -14.88 -0.93 -0.26
C LEU A 101 -13.52 -1.05 0.44
N ARG A 102 -12.47 -1.44 -0.29
CA ARG A 102 -11.11 -1.51 0.27
C ARG A 102 -10.60 -0.15 0.72
N LEU A 103 -10.82 0.90 -0.08
CA LEU A 103 -10.44 2.27 0.28
C LEU A 103 -11.21 2.77 1.51
N LYS A 104 -12.52 2.51 1.60
CA LYS A 104 -13.34 2.83 2.79
C LYS A 104 -12.83 2.15 4.05
N ASN A 105 -12.54 0.85 3.96
CA ASN A 105 -11.99 0.11 5.09
C ASN A 105 -10.64 0.68 5.52
N HIS A 106 -9.77 0.99 4.56
CA HIS A 106 -8.48 1.61 4.85
C HIS A 106 -8.64 2.96 5.58
N LEU A 107 -9.52 3.84 5.08
CA LEU A 107 -9.83 5.12 5.74
C LEU A 107 -10.33 4.92 7.17
N GLN A 108 -11.27 4.01 7.38
CA GLN A 108 -11.80 3.70 8.71
C GLN A 108 -10.69 3.21 9.67
N HIS A 109 -9.77 2.37 9.18
CA HIS A 109 -8.63 1.93 9.97
C HIS A 109 -7.70 3.09 10.36
N LEU A 110 -7.46 4.05 9.46
CA LEU A 110 -6.69 5.26 9.75
C LEU A 110 -7.38 6.13 10.82
N GLU A 111 -8.70 6.33 10.72
CA GLU A 111 -9.46 7.07 11.72
C GLU A 111 -9.38 6.42 13.10
N TRP A 112 -9.50 5.09 13.17
CA TRP A 112 -9.32 4.35 14.41
C TRP A 112 -7.90 4.47 14.96
N HIS A 113 -6.89 4.51 14.07
CA HIS A 113 -5.50 4.72 14.45
C HIS A 113 -5.30 6.11 15.07
N LEU A 114 -5.82 7.16 14.45
CA LEU A 114 -5.76 8.53 14.95
C LEU A 114 -6.51 8.69 16.28
N ALA A 115 -7.69 8.09 16.41
CA ALA A 115 -8.45 8.08 17.66
C ALA A 115 -7.66 7.39 18.79
N ARG A 116 -6.90 6.34 18.48
CA ARG A 116 -6.04 5.65 19.44
C ARG A 116 -4.86 6.53 19.86
N LEU A 117 -4.22 7.22 18.92
CA LEU A 117 -3.16 8.20 19.21
C LEU A 117 -3.66 9.35 20.10
N TYR A 118 -4.87 9.86 19.83
CA TYR A 118 -5.50 10.86 20.69
C TYR A 118 -5.70 10.35 22.12
N ARG A 119 -6.19 9.12 22.30
CA ARG A 119 -6.35 8.51 23.63
C ARG A 119 -5.01 8.35 24.35
N ILE A 120 -3.97 7.91 23.64
CA ILE A 120 -2.60 7.83 24.18
C ILE A 120 -2.13 9.19 24.67
N ARG A 121 -2.29 10.24 23.84
CA ARG A 121 -1.93 11.60 24.22
C ARG A 121 -2.65 12.03 25.50
N CYS A 122 -3.96 11.77 25.61
CA CYS A 122 -4.71 12.07 26.83
C CYS A 122 -4.19 11.30 28.05
N CYS A 123 -3.85 10.01 27.91
CA CYS A 123 -3.23 9.26 29.00
C CYS A 123 -1.92 9.92 29.47
N ILE A 124 -1.06 10.35 28.53
CA ILE A 124 0.20 11.01 28.85
C ILE A 124 -0.04 12.34 29.56
N VAL A 125 -0.90 13.20 29.00
CA VAL A 125 -1.20 14.54 29.55
C VAL A 125 -1.80 14.47 30.95
N HIS A 126 -2.61 13.45 31.23
CA HIS A 126 -3.29 13.27 32.52
C HIS A 126 -2.57 12.29 33.45
N GLY A 127 -1.33 11.90 33.16
CA GLY A 127 -0.55 11.00 34.00
C GLY A 127 -1.19 9.61 34.21
N SER A 128 -2.05 9.18 33.28
CA SER A 128 -2.73 7.88 33.35
C SER A 128 -1.91 6.78 32.65
N PRO A 129 -1.99 5.51 33.10
CA PRO A 129 -1.24 4.42 32.48
C PRO A 129 -1.60 4.21 31.00
N VAL A 130 -0.60 4.22 30.13
CA VAL A 130 -0.77 3.92 28.69
C VAL A 130 -0.85 2.40 28.50
N ARG A 131 -2.00 1.88 28.05
CA ARG A 131 -2.23 0.45 27.80
C ARG A 131 -2.06 0.02 26.33
N PHE A 132 -1.45 0.88 25.52
CA PHE A 132 -1.30 0.69 24.08
C PHE A 132 0.15 0.33 23.73
N ARG A 133 0.36 -0.44 22.65
CA ARG A 133 1.70 -0.71 22.11
C ARG A 133 2.23 0.55 21.40
N LEU A 134 2.94 1.39 22.16
CA LEU A 134 3.44 2.68 21.68
C LEU A 134 4.32 2.55 20.44
N GLY A 135 5.31 1.65 20.47
CA GLY A 135 6.28 1.49 19.37
C GLY A 135 5.63 1.25 18.00
N LEU A 136 4.62 0.39 17.94
CA LEU A 136 3.88 0.12 16.70
C LEU A 136 3.12 1.38 16.21
N LEU A 137 2.45 2.08 17.11
CA LEU A 137 1.63 3.24 16.75
C LEU A 137 2.49 4.44 16.33
N THR A 138 3.67 4.59 16.95
CA THR A 138 4.65 5.61 16.56
C THR A 138 5.31 5.28 15.23
N ALA A 139 5.66 4.02 14.97
CA ALA A 139 6.23 3.61 13.68
C ALA A 139 5.25 3.84 12.52
N ASN A 140 3.98 3.49 12.72
CA ASN A 140 2.93 3.76 11.74
C ASN A 140 2.76 5.27 11.49
N LEU A 141 2.71 6.07 12.56
CA LEU A 141 2.61 7.52 12.44
C LEU A 141 3.80 8.13 11.69
N GLU A 142 5.02 7.68 11.99
CA GLU A 142 6.24 8.08 11.29
C GLU A 142 6.16 7.77 9.80
N TYR A 143 5.71 6.56 9.45
CA TYR A 143 5.52 6.17 8.05
C TYR A 143 4.52 7.09 7.33
N TYR A 144 3.33 7.30 7.89
CA TYR A 144 2.33 8.17 7.26
C TYR A 144 2.84 9.61 7.12
N LEU A 145 3.51 10.15 8.15
CA LEU A 145 4.08 11.48 8.10
C LEU A 145 5.12 11.60 6.99
N LYS A 146 6.01 10.60 6.86
CA LYS A 146 7.02 10.56 5.80
C LYS A 146 6.37 10.51 4.41
N GLN A 147 5.35 9.68 4.21
CA GLN A 147 4.64 9.59 2.92
C GLN A 147 3.94 10.89 2.57
N VAL A 148 3.26 11.53 3.52
CA VAL A 148 2.60 12.83 3.32
C VAL A 148 3.63 13.91 2.97
N ILE A 149 4.77 13.96 3.67
CA ILE A 149 5.84 14.92 3.39
C ILE A 149 6.40 14.71 1.97
N LEU A 150 6.67 13.46 1.58
CA LEU A 150 7.17 13.15 0.24
C LEU A 150 6.16 13.55 -0.85
N LEU A 151 4.87 13.29 -0.61
CA LEU A 151 3.81 13.67 -1.53
C LEU A 151 3.73 15.20 -1.67
N VAL A 152 3.71 15.94 -0.56
CA VAL A 152 3.71 17.41 -0.55
C VAL A 152 4.91 17.98 -1.30
N ILE A 153 6.12 17.50 -1.00
CA ILE A 153 7.35 17.99 -1.65
C ILE A 153 7.31 17.70 -3.15
N SER A 154 6.90 16.50 -3.54
CA SER A 154 6.75 16.11 -4.95
C SER A 154 5.75 17.02 -5.66
N THR A 155 4.59 17.27 -5.03
CA THR A 155 3.58 18.16 -5.58
C THR A 155 4.08 19.58 -5.75
N PHE A 156 4.67 20.20 -4.73
CA PHE A 156 5.17 21.58 -4.83
C PHE A 156 6.28 21.72 -5.89
N LYS A 157 7.09 20.67 -6.07
CA LYS A 157 8.12 20.64 -7.11
C LYS A 157 7.52 20.60 -8.52
N ASN A 158 6.45 19.82 -8.71
CA ASN A 158 5.89 19.54 -10.04
C ASN A 158 4.74 20.47 -10.44
N ASN A 159 4.11 21.14 -9.47
CA ASN A 159 2.92 21.97 -9.66
C ASN A 159 3.16 23.38 -9.10
N GLY A 160 3.68 24.28 -9.94
CA GLY A 160 4.02 25.65 -9.53
C GLY A 160 2.84 26.52 -9.11
N HIS A 161 1.60 26.07 -9.37
CA HIS A 161 0.37 26.74 -8.97
C HIS A 161 -0.12 26.38 -7.55
N VAL A 162 0.49 25.37 -6.92
CA VAL A 162 0.10 24.93 -5.57
C VAL A 162 0.98 25.65 -4.55
N GLU A 163 0.51 26.76 -4.02
CA GLU A 163 1.33 27.69 -3.23
C GLU A 163 1.35 27.40 -1.72
N GLY A 164 0.59 26.40 -1.24
CA GLY A 164 0.53 26.11 0.19
C GLY A 164 -0.09 24.77 0.58
N LEU A 165 0.14 24.40 1.85
CA LEU A 165 -0.36 23.13 2.42
C LEU A 165 -1.89 23.06 2.46
N ALA A 166 -2.57 24.18 2.73
CA ALA A 166 -4.03 24.22 2.76
C ALA A 166 -4.62 23.88 1.37
N ASP A 167 -4.13 24.54 0.32
CA ASP A 167 -4.52 24.26 -1.07
C ASP A 167 -4.19 22.80 -1.46
N PHE A 168 -3.00 22.31 -1.10
CA PHE A 168 -2.65 20.90 -1.28
C PHE A 168 -3.67 19.93 -0.65
N PHE A 169 -4.01 20.11 0.62
CA PHE A 169 -4.93 19.21 1.32
C PHE A 169 -6.37 19.35 0.83
N GLU A 170 -6.82 20.54 0.43
CA GLU A 170 -8.14 20.75 -0.17
C GLU A 170 -8.25 20.02 -1.52
N ARG A 171 -7.22 20.14 -2.38
CA ARG A 171 -7.15 19.41 -3.66
C ARG A 171 -7.09 17.90 -3.46
N ALA A 172 -6.26 17.43 -2.54
CA ALA A 172 -6.16 16.01 -2.23
C ALA A 172 -7.50 15.45 -1.70
N ALA A 173 -8.21 16.21 -0.86
CA ALA A 173 -9.54 15.85 -0.37
C ALA A 173 -10.57 15.79 -1.50
N PHE A 174 -10.56 16.76 -2.40
CA PHE A 174 -11.42 16.76 -3.59
C PHE A 174 -11.12 15.57 -4.51
N ALA A 175 -9.84 15.31 -4.79
CA ALA A 175 -9.39 14.19 -5.61
C ALA A 175 -9.81 12.83 -5.02
N CYS A 176 -9.67 12.65 -3.70
CA CYS A 176 -10.15 11.45 -3.00
C CYS A 176 -11.67 11.29 -3.11
N LYS A 177 -12.42 12.38 -2.89
CA LYS A 177 -13.88 12.36 -3.02
C LYS A 177 -14.32 11.98 -4.43
N GLN A 178 -13.72 12.59 -5.45
CA GLN A 178 -14.04 12.31 -6.85
C GLN A 178 -13.69 10.86 -7.23
N ALA A 179 -12.53 10.34 -6.79
CA ALA A 179 -12.16 8.94 -7.01
C ALA A 179 -13.18 7.97 -6.40
N MET A 180 -13.67 8.26 -5.19
CA MET A 180 -14.70 7.46 -4.54
C MET A 180 -16.03 7.50 -5.30
N GLU A 181 -16.46 8.69 -5.75
CA GLU A 181 -17.69 8.86 -6.55
C GLU A 181 -17.61 8.11 -7.89
N GLU A 182 -16.47 8.18 -8.58
CA GLU A 182 -16.25 7.46 -9.84
C GLU A 182 -16.25 5.94 -9.66
N LEU A 183 -15.71 5.42 -8.56
CA LEU A 183 -15.74 3.98 -8.26
C LEU A 183 -17.13 3.47 -7.87
N GLU A 184 -17.97 4.35 -7.31
CA GLU A 184 -19.34 4.00 -6.86
C GLU A 184 -20.40 4.26 -7.92
N ALA A 185 -20.04 4.90 -9.03
CA ALA A 185 -20.94 5.17 -10.14
C ALA A 185 -21.47 3.87 -10.78
N SER A 186 -22.72 3.91 -11.26
CA SER A 186 -23.38 2.75 -11.87
C SER A 186 -22.76 2.29 -13.18
N ASP A 187 -22.05 3.19 -13.87
CA ASP A 187 -21.34 2.99 -15.13
C ASP A 187 -19.82 2.81 -14.94
N SER A 188 -19.37 2.61 -13.69
CA SER A 188 -17.96 2.40 -13.38
C SER A 188 -17.39 1.13 -14.03
N GLY A 189 -16.16 1.23 -14.52
CA GLY A 189 -15.44 0.16 -15.20
C GLY A 189 -13.99 -0.01 -14.73
N PRO A 190 -13.22 -0.90 -15.37
CA PRO A 190 -11.83 -1.20 -14.99
C PRO A 190 -10.92 0.04 -15.00
N ASP A 191 -11.14 0.98 -15.91
CA ASP A 191 -10.37 2.23 -15.99
C ASP A 191 -10.56 3.11 -14.76
N ASN A 192 -11.73 3.06 -14.11
CA ASN A 192 -11.97 3.78 -12.85
C ASN A 192 -11.13 3.21 -11.71
N VAL A 193 -10.89 1.89 -11.68
CA VAL A 193 -9.98 1.26 -10.71
C VAL A 193 -8.57 1.81 -10.91
N ARG A 194 -8.07 1.80 -12.15
CA ARG A 194 -6.74 2.32 -12.48
C ARG A 194 -6.63 3.80 -12.11
N SER A 195 -7.59 4.61 -12.54
CA SER A 195 -7.67 6.04 -12.23
C SER A 195 -7.66 6.28 -10.72
N ALA A 196 -8.46 5.56 -9.94
CA ALA A 196 -8.53 5.76 -8.49
C ALA A 196 -7.25 5.34 -7.75
N VAL A 197 -6.57 4.27 -8.20
CA VAL A 197 -5.33 3.79 -7.55
C VAL A 197 -4.13 4.68 -7.88
N PHE A 198 -4.06 5.19 -9.12
CA PHE A 198 -2.92 5.97 -9.62
C PHE A 198 -3.21 7.46 -9.79
N ARG A 199 -4.33 7.94 -9.22
CA ARG A 199 -4.73 9.33 -9.33
C ARG A 199 -3.61 10.23 -8.85
N ASP A 200 -3.24 11.18 -9.68
CA ASP A 200 -2.46 12.31 -9.21
C ASP A 200 -3.37 13.15 -8.31
N PHE A 201 -3.07 13.18 -7.02
CA PHE A 201 -3.92 13.83 -6.02
C PHE A 201 -3.98 15.35 -6.16
N VAL A 202 -3.14 15.92 -7.02
CA VAL A 202 -2.98 17.37 -7.17
C VAL A 202 -2.78 17.72 -8.64
N LEU A 203 -3.90 17.85 -9.35
CA LEU A 203 -4.03 18.59 -10.60
C LEU A 203 -4.31 20.07 -10.28
#